data_AF-A0A480BRG8-F1
#
_entry.id   AF-A0A480BRG8-F1
#
_cell.length_a   1.000
_cell.length_b   1.000
_cell.length_c   1.000
_cell.angle_alpha   90.00
_cell.angle_beta   90.00
_cell.angle_gamma   90.00
#
_symmetry.space_group_name_H-M   'P 1'
#
loop_
_entity.id
_entity.type
_entity.pdbx_description
1 polymer ?
#
loop_
_entity_poly.entity_id
_entity_poly.type
_entity_poly.pdbx_seq_one_letter_code
_entity_poly.pdbx_strand_id
1 'polypeptide(L)'
;MGSIQMTLDFTPGLSGGYGSCREFVAARVHQLGRPQKAIAADLDMAPSQLTRKLAQAPGDSARFTLDDLEAYMQRTGDADPILYLADKYLRRTDPDELRRRIAELEGQLREVGR
;
A
#
# COMPACT_ATOMS: atom_id res chain seq x y z
N MET A 1 -37.41 -10.65 -17.93
CA MET A 1 -36.62 -10.90 -16.69
C MET A 1 -35.31 -10.15 -16.84
N GLY A 2 -35.15 -9.04 -16.13
CA GLY A 2 -33.93 -8.22 -16.18
C GLY A 2 -32.80 -8.90 -15.42
N SER A 3 -31.68 -9.13 -16.10
CA SER A 3 -30.43 -9.62 -15.52
C SER A 3 -29.84 -8.56 -14.59
N ILE A 4 -29.85 -8.82 -13.29
CA ILE A 4 -29.10 -8.03 -12.31
C ILE A 4 -27.62 -8.34 -12.54
N GLN A 5 -26.90 -7.37 -13.13
CA GLN A 5 -25.45 -7.41 -13.21
C GLN A 5 -24.89 -6.93 -11.87
N MET A 6 -24.37 -7.86 -11.07
CA MET A 6 -23.61 -7.53 -9.86
C MET A 6 -22.16 -7.26 -10.25
N THR A 7 -21.73 -6.01 -10.18
CA THR A 7 -20.31 -5.64 -10.31
C THR A 7 -19.62 -5.98 -8.99
N LEU A 8 -18.92 -7.12 -8.94
CA LEU A 8 -18.06 -7.49 -7.82
C LEU A 8 -16.72 -6.75 -7.97
N ASP A 9 -16.53 -5.69 -7.20
CA ASP A 9 -15.22 -5.06 -7.05
C ASP A 9 -14.38 -5.92 -6.10
N PHE A 10 -13.59 -6.83 -6.67
CA PHE A 10 -12.52 -7.47 -5.93
C PHE A 10 -11.35 -6.50 -5.91
N THR A 11 -11.28 -5.64 -4.90
CA THR A 11 -10.06 -4.89 -4.65
C THR A 11 -9.05 -5.86 -4.02
N PRO A 12 -8.05 -6.39 -4.75
CA PRO A 12 -6.98 -7.15 -4.11
C PRO A 12 -6.35 -6.28 -3.02
N GLY A 13 -5.94 -6.89 -1.90
CA GLY A 13 -5.21 -6.17 -0.86
C GLY A 13 -4.03 -5.39 -1.46
N LEU A 14 -3.66 -4.27 -0.86
CA LEU A 14 -2.63 -3.35 -1.37
C LEU A 14 -1.34 -4.08 -1.78
N SER A 15 -1.04 -5.22 -1.14
CA SER A 15 0.15 -6.04 -1.41
C SER A 15 0.05 -6.97 -2.63
N GLY A 16 -1.15 -7.29 -3.12
CA GLY A 16 -1.39 -8.36 -4.11
C GLY A 16 -0.87 -8.08 -5.52
N GLY A 17 -0.59 -6.82 -5.86
CA GLY A 17 -0.17 -6.40 -7.21
C GLY A 17 1.31 -6.03 -7.37
N TYR A 18 2.11 -6.06 -6.28
CA TYR A 18 3.48 -5.54 -6.31
C TYR A 18 4.47 -6.47 -5.59
N GLY A 19 5.62 -6.73 -6.20
CA GLY A 19 6.66 -7.61 -5.66
C GLY A 19 7.38 -7.02 -4.45
N SER A 20 7.41 -5.69 -4.31
CA SER A 20 8.02 -4.99 -3.17
C SER A 20 7.32 -3.66 -2.83
N CYS A 21 7.57 -3.16 -1.61
CA CYS A 21 7.08 -1.84 -1.18
C CYS A 21 7.66 -0.71 -2.06
N ARG A 22 8.91 -0.87 -2.54
CA ARG A 22 9.51 0.06 -3.50
C ARG A 22 8.70 0.14 -4.80
N GLU A 23 8.30 -1.00 -5.35
CA GLU A 23 7.49 -1.05 -6.58
C GLU A 23 6.10 -0.43 -6.35
N PHE A 24 5.52 -0.66 -5.17
CA PHE A 24 4.29 0.02 -4.77
C PHE A 24 4.47 1.54 -4.76
N VAL A 25 5.51 2.06 -4.09
CA VAL A 25 5.83 3.50 -4.06
C VAL A 25 6.07 4.05 -5.46
N ALA A 26 6.76 3.30 -6.33
CA ALA A 26 6.98 3.71 -7.72
C ALA A 26 5.66 3.91 -8.48
N ALA A 27 4.68 3.03 -8.28
CA ALA A 27 3.35 3.22 -8.84
C ALA A 27 2.61 4.40 -8.20
N ARG A 28 2.72 4.58 -6.87
CA ARG A 28 2.07 5.69 -6.14
C ARG A 28 2.54 7.06 -6.59
N VAL A 29 3.83 7.23 -6.88
CA VAL A 29 4.40 8.47 -7.43
C VAL A 29 3.67 8.94 -8.70
N HIS A 30 3.17 8.01 -9.51
CA HIS A 30 2.37 8.33 -10.70
C HIS A 30 0.87 8.51 -10.42
N GLN A 31 0.36 7.94 -9.34
CA GLN A 31 -1.08 7.93 -8.99
C GLN A 31 -1.50 9.09 -8.06
N LEU A 32 -0.56 9.69 -7.31
CA LEU A 32 -0.80 10.78 -6.35
C LEU A 32 -1.36 12.07 -6.98
N GLY A 33 -1.44 12.15 -8.32
CA GLY A 33 -1.86 13.36 -9.03
C GLY A 33 -0.87 14.52 -8.94
N ARG A 34 0.26 14.32 -8.25
CA ARG A 34 1.37 15.27 -8.15
C ARG A 34 2.40 14.95 -9.23
N PRO A 35 2.96 15.97 -9.91
CA PRO A 35 3.99 15.72 -10.90
C PRO A 35 5.24 15.19 -10.20
N GLN A 36 5.82 14.12 -10.74
CA GLN A 36 7.01 13.46 -10.17
C GLN A 36 8.17 14.43 -9.87
N LYS A 37 8.34 15.48 -10.69
CA LYS A 37 9.36 16.51 -10.46
C LYS A 37 9.17 17.28 -9.14
N ALA A 38 7.93 17.47 -8.71
CA ALA A 38 7.62 18.13 -7.44
C ALA A 38 7.95 17.21 -6.27
N ILE A 39 7.59 15.92 -6.37
CA ILE A 39 7.94 14.91 -5.36
C ILE A 39 9.46 14.80 -5.23
N ALA A 40 10.19 14.76 -6.35
CA ALA A 40 11.65 14.71 -6.32
C ALA A 40 12.26 15.97 -5.66
N ALA A 41 11.72 17.16 -5.98
CA ALA A 41 12.16 18.42 -5.36
C ALA A 41 11.92 18.45 -3.85
N ASP A 42 10.77 17.93 -3.38
CA ASP A 42 10.46 17.85 -1.94
C ASP A 42 11.39 16.88 -1.18
N LEU A 43 11.98 15.94 -1.92
CA LEU A 43 12.96 14.97 -1.42
C LEU A 43 14.41 15.41 -1.65
N ASP A 44 14.63 16.68 -1.98
CA ASP A 44 15.95 17.28 -2.21
C ASP A 44 16.77 16.51 -3.27
N MET A 45 16.10 15.95 -4.30
CA MET A 45 16.74 15.15 -5.35
C MET A 45 16.26 15.49 -6.76
N ALA A 46 17.08 15.16 -7.75
CA ALA A 46 16.70 15.33 -9.15
C ALA A 46 15.61 14.31 -9.56
N PRO A 47 14.69 14.64 -10.49
CA PRO A 47 13.67 13.70 -10.95
C PRO A 47 14.24 12.40 -11.53
N SER A 48 15.37 12.48 -12.23
CA SER A 48 16.10 11.33 -12.76
C SER A 48 16.69 10.45 -11.66
N GLN A 49 17.10 11.04 -10.54
CA GLN A 49 17.61 10.31 -9.37
C GLN A 49 16.47 9.55 -8.67
N LEU A 50 15.30 10.16 -8.53
CA LEU A 50 14.10 9.50 -8.00
C LEU A 50 13.70 8.31 -8.88
N THR A 51 13.61 8.49 -10.21
CA THR A 51 13.33 7.39 -11.14
C THR A 51 14.35 6.27 -11.02
N ARG A 52 15.64 6.61 -10.96
CA ARG A 52 16.74 5.64 -10.87
C ARG A 52 16.66 4.82 -9.57
N LYS A 53 16.45 5.49 -8.42
CA LYS A 53 16.26 4.86 -7.11
C LYS A 53 15.04 3.92 -7.09
N LEU A 54 13.93 4.35 -7.69
CA LEU A 54 12.68 3.57 -7.75
C LEU A 54 12.75 2.41 -8.74
N ALA A 55 13.44 2.55 -9.88
CA ALA A 55 13.62 1.47 -10.85
C ALA A 55 14.57 0.38 -10.34
N GLN A 56 15.60 0.77 -9.56
CA GLN A 56 16.57 -0.13 -8.93
C GLN A 56 17.17 -1.15 -9.91
N ALA A 57 17.84 -0.66 -10.95
CA ALA A 57 18.45 -1.49 -11.98
C ALA A 57 19.50 -2.46 -11.38
N PRO A 58 19.66 -3.68 -11.96
CA PRO A 58 20.68 -4.62 -11.52
C PRO A 58 22.08 -3.98 -11.55
N GLY A 59 22.82 -4.05 -10.45
CA GLY A 59 24.16 -3.45 -10.33
C GLY A 59 24.19 -1.96 -9.99
N ASP A 60 23.03 -1.32 -9.81
CA ASP A 60 22.97 0.09 -9.40
C ASP A 60 23.22 0.28 -7.89
N SER A 61 24.01 1.30 -7.56
CA SER A 61 24.27 1.75 -6.19
C SER A 61 23.20 2.73 -5.69
N ALA A 62 22.39 3.32 -6.58
CA ALA A 62 21.31 4.22 -6.22
C ALA A 62 20.13 3.44 -5.61
N ARG A 63 20.17 3.22 -4.30
CA ARG A 63 19.11 2.54 -3.55
C ARG A 63 18.09 3.55 -3.02
N PHE A 64 16.82 3.15 -3.08
CA PHE A 64 15.75 3.77 -2.34
C PHE A 64 15.78 3.22 -0.92
N THR A 65 16.20 4.03 0.05
CA THR A 65 16.38 3.65 1.45
C THR A 65 15.08 3.80 2.25
N LEU A 66 15.10 3.37 3.51
CA LEU A 66 13.99 3.65 4.43
C LEU A 66 13.91 5.13 4.78
N ASP A 67 15.04 5.84 4.86
CA ASP A 67 15.04 7.30 5.05
C ASP A 67 14.36 8.01 3.88
N ASP A 68 14.63 7.58 2.63
CA ASP A 68 13.94 8.10 1.45
C ASP A 68 12.43 7.84 1.53
N LEU A 69 12.02 6.67 2.05
CA LEU A 69 10.62 6.31 2.24
C LEU A 69 9.95 7.20 3.30
N GLU A 70 10.59 7.40 4.46
CA GLU A 70 10.08 8.27 5.52
C GLU A 70 9.95 9.72 5.04
N ALA A 71 10.96 10.23 4.34
CA ALA A 71 10.91 11.55 3.71
C ALA A 71 9.77 11.62 2.68
N TYR A 72 9.59 10.60 1.83
CA TYR A 72 8.48 10.51 0.90
C TYR A 72 7.13 10.61 1.60
N MET A 73 6.89 9.82 2.64
CA MET A 73 5.62 9.82 3.37
C MET A 73 5.37 11.17 4.05
N GLN A 74 6.39 11.77 4.68
CA GLN A 74 6.27 13.07 5.34
C GLN A 74 5.97 14.20 4.36
N ARG A 75 6.62 14.20 3.19
CA ARG A 75 6.50 15.27 2.19
C ARG A 75 5.26 15.15 1.30
N THR A 76 4.83 13.91 1.02
CA THR A 76 3.67 13.65 0.17
C THR A 76 2.37 13.48 0.95
N GLY A 77 2.46 13.13 2.24
CA GLY A 77 1.31 12.75 3.07
C GLY A 77 0.78 11.34 2.76
N ASP A 78 1.45 10.59 1.87
CA ASP A 78 1.04 9.26 1.44
C ASP A 78 1.50 8.20 2.45
N ALA A 79 0.60 7.77 3.33
CA ALA A 79 0.87 6.70 4.31
C ALA A 79 0.59 5.29 3.76
N ASP A 80 0.13 5.17 2.51
CA ASP A 80 -0.18 3.88 1.88
C ASP A 80 0.99 2.89 1.87
N PRO A 81 2.28 3.29 1.79
CA PRO A 81 3.39 2.34 1.89
C PRO A 81 3.42 1.56 3.21
N ILE A 82 2.98 2.16 4.32
CA ILE A 82 2.84 1.48 5.61
C ILE A 82 1.70 0.47 5.54
N LEU A 83 0.57 0.86 4.95
CA LEU A 83 -0.57 -0.04 4.75
C LEU A 83 -0.21 -1.21 3.85
N TYR A 84 0.61 -1.00 2.81
CA TYR A 84 1.19 -2.06 1.98
C TYR A 84 2.01 -3.04 2.82
N LEU A 85 2.91 -2.55 3.68
CA LEU A 85 3.75 -3.40 4.53
C LEU A 85 2.91 -4.17 5.55
N ALA A 86 1.90 -3.53 6.14
CA ALA A 86 0.96 -4.17 7.03
C ALA A 86 0.15 -5.26 6.30
N ASP A 87 -0.39 -4.98 5.12
CA ASP A 87 -1.12 -5.95 4.32
C ASP A 87 -0.23 -7.11 3.86
N LYS A 88 1.06 -6.85 3.57
CA LYS A 88 2.00 -7.88 3.11
C LYS A 88 2.51 -8.79 4.23
N TYR A 89 2.82 -8.24 5.40
CA TYR A 89 3.54 -8.95 6.47
C TYR A 89 2.71 -9.16 7.74
N LEU A 90 1.74 -8.28 8.02
CA LEU A 90 0.89 -8.34 9.21
C LEU A 90 -0.49 -8.94 8.94
N ARG A 91 -0.87 -9.15 7.67
CA ARG A 91 -2.04 -9.94 7.29
C ARG A 91 -1.80 -11.40 7.66
N ARG A 92 -1.84 -11.68 8.96
CA ARG A 92 -1.75 -13.00 9.57
C ARG A 92 -3.09 -13.66 9.77
N THR A 93 -4.19 -12.97 9.50
CA THR A 93 -5.48 -13.60 9.71
C THR A 93 -5.79 -14.45 8.50
N ASP A 94 -5.49 -15.74 8.67
CA ASP A 94 -6.18 -16.81 7.98
C ASP A 94 -7.67 -16.41 7.89
N PRO A 95 -8.26 -16.33 6.68
CA PRO A 95 -9.63 -15.85 6.52
C PRO A 95 -10.62 -16.57 7.45
N ASP A 96 -10.34 -17.82 7.82
CA ASP A 96 -11.16 -18.58 8.76
C ASP A 96 -10.92 -18.20 10.22
N GLU A 97 -9.72 -17.75 10.60
CA GLU A 97 -9.48 -17.12 11.91
C GLU A 97 -10.25 -15.81 12.07
N LEU A 98 -10.31 -14.97 11.01
CA LEU A 98 -11.06 -13.72 11.04
C LEU A 98 -12.57 -14.00 11.18
N ARG A 99 -13.07 -14.99 10.43
CA ARG A 99 -14.47 -15.45 10.51
C ARG A 99 -14.81 -15.98 11.90
N ARG A 100 -13.93 -16.79 12.51
CA ARG A 100 -14.11 -17.27 13.89
C ARG A 100 -14.18 -16.11 14.88
N ARG A 101 -13.29 -15.12 14.77
CA ARG A 101 -13.26 -13.95 15.65
C ARG A 101 -14.52 -13.09 15.52
N ILE A 102 -15.03 -12.91 14.31
CA ILE A 102 -16.29 -12.19 14.05
C ILE A 102 -17.48 -12.93 14.70
N ALA A 103 -17.60 -14.24 14.49
CA ALA A 103 -18.68 -15.03 15.09
C ALA A 103 -18.65 -15.01 16.63
N GLU A 104 -17.46 -15.02 17.24
CA GLU A 104 -17.27 -14.89 18.68
C GLU A 104 -17.76 -13.52 19.20
N LEU A 105 -17.35 -12.43 18.54
CA LEU A 105 -17.77 -11.07 18.90
C LEU A 105 -19.28 -10.86 18.74
N GLU A 106 -19.90 -11.40 17.68
CA GLU A 106 -21.35 -11.35 17.48
C GLU A 106 -22.12 -12.09 18.59
N GLY A 107 -21.58 -13.20 19.09
CA GLY A 107 -22.11 -13.91 20.25
C GLY A 107 -22.09 -13.04 21.50
N GLN A 108 -20.93 -12.46 21.82
CA GLN A 108 -20.76 -11.58 22.98
C GLN A 108 -21.68 -10.35 22.92
N LEU A 109 -21.86 -9.76 21.74
CA LEU A 109 -22.73 -8.59 21.58
C LEU A 109 -24.21 -8.91 21.85
N ARG A 110 -24.67 -10.12 21.48
CA ARG A 110 -26.03 -10.59 21.80
C ARG A 110 -26.24 -10.84 23.28
N GLU A 111 -25.20 -11.27 23.99
CA GLU A 111 -25.26 -11.50 25.43
C GLU A 111 -25.24 -10.19 26.22
N VAL A 112 -24.50 -9.17 25.75
CA VAL A 112 -24.45 -7.83 26.37
C VAL A 112 -25.72 -7.01 26.10
N GLY A 113 -26.44 -7.29 25.00
CA GLY A 113 -27.69 -6.63 24.66
C GLY A 113 -28.95 -7.19 25.33
N ARG A 114 -28.81 -8.14 26.26
CA ARG A 114 -29.91 -8.81 26.98
C ARG A 114 -29.91 -8.44 28.46
#